data_AF-A0A1H3L1F9-F1
#
_entry.id   AF-A0A1H3L1F9-F1
#
_cell.length_a   1.000
_cell.length_b   1.000
_cell.length_c   1.000
_cell.angle_alpha   90.00
_cell.angle_beta   90.00
_cell.angle_gamma   90.00
#
_symmetry.space_group_name_H-M   'P 1'
#
loop_
_entity.id
_entity.type
_entity.pdbx_description
1 polymer ?
#
loop_
_entity_poly.entity_id
_entity_poly.type
_entity_poly.pdbx_seq_one_letter_code
_entity_poly.pdbx_strand_id
1 'polypeptide(L)'
;MDRPIRVLVAKPGLDGHDRGAKVIARALRDAGMEVIYTGLRLTPDQIVQAAVQEDVDVVALSILSGAHGHLLPKVVDKLKEEGIYDEVLVLGGGVIPEDDIPELKKSGVAEIFTPGTPTGVTIDFIKNNLKRSL
;
A
#
# COMPACT_ATOMS: atom_id res chain seq x y z
N MET A 1 20.00 11.49 8.54
CA MET A 1 20.38 10.08 8.77
C MET A 1 19.42 9.26 7.95
N ASP A 2 19.88 8.71 6.84
CA ASP A 2 19.01 8.11 5.83
C ASP A 2 18.61 6.71 6.25
N ARG A 3 17.53 6.62 7.05
CA ARG A 3 16.84 5.33 7.22
C ARG A 3 16.27 4.89 5.87
N PRO A 4 16.31 3.58 5.53
CA PRO A 4 15.68 3.04 4.34
C PRO A 4 14.20 3.42 4.26
N ILE A 5 13.64 3.40 3.05
CA ILE A 5 12.19 3.53 2.84
C ILE A 5 11.51 2.33 3.52
N ARG A 6 10.62 2.60 4.47
CA ARG A 6 9.82 1.59 5.18
C ARG A 6 8.48 1.43 4.47
N VAL A 7 8.18 0.22 4.01
CA VAL A 7 6.95 -0.09 3.28
C VAL A 7 6.13 -1.12 4.04
N LEU A 8 4.91 -0.75 4.41
CA LEU A 8 3.90 -1.67 4.91
C LEU A 8 3.19 -2.34 3.72
N VAL A 9 3.42 -3.64 3.51
CA VAL A 9 2.66 -4.43 2.54
C VAL A 9 1.53 -5.13 3.29
N ALA A 10 0.31 -4.65 3.07
CA ALA A 10 -0.87 -5.07 3.82
C ALA A 10 -1.98 -5.66 2.95
N LYS A 11 -2.78 -6.53 3.54
CA LYS A 11 -3.95 -7.15 2.90
C LYS A 11 -5.21 -6.91 3.72
N PRO A 12 -6.07 -5.97 3.30
CA PRO A 12 -7.27 -5.62 4.05
C PRO A 12 -8.40 -6.65 3.85
N GLY A 13 -9.18 -6.87 4.91
CA GLY A 13 -10.38 -7.70 4.88
C GLY A 13 -10.09 -9.19 4.64
N LEU A 14 -11.08 -9.98 4.24
CA LEU A 14 -10.95 -11.46 4.18
C LEU A 14 -10.12 -12.00 3.01
N ASP A 15 -9.30 -11.16 2.36
CA ASP A 15 -8.52 -11.54 1.18
C ASP A 15 -7.39 -12.52 1.52
N GLY A 16 -7.53 -13.77 1.05
CA GLY A 16 -6.54 -14.84 1.21
C GLY A 16 -5.45 -14.87 0.14
N HIS A 17 -5.49 -14.02 -0.89
CA HIS A 17 -4.57 -14.09 -2.03
C HIS A 17 -3.22 -13.44 -1.71
N ASP A 18 -2.24 -14.21 -1.27
CA ASP A 18 -0.95 -13.68 -0.81
C ASP A 18 0.14 -13.56 -1.89
N ARG A 19 0.00 -14.27 -3.02
CA ARG A 19 1.09 -14.38 -4.02
C ARG A 19 1.58 -13.02 -4.51
N GLY A 20 0.66 -12.14 -4.93
CA GLY A 20 1.02 -10.81 -5.43
C GLY A 20 1.73 -9.95 -4.37
N ALA A 21 1.17 -9.94 -3.15
CA ALA A 21 1.73 -9.22 -2.02
C ALA A 21 3.14 -9.73 -1.66
N LYS A 22 3.36 -11.05 -1.66
CA LYS A 22 4.68 -11.67 -1.39
C LYS A 22 5.71 -11.35 -2.49
N VAL A 23 5.29 -11.33 -3.75
CA VAL A 23 6.17 -10.96 -4.88
C VAL A 23 6.61 -9.50 -4.76
N ILE A 24 5.67 -8.59 -4.53
CA ILE A 24 5.99 -7.17 -4.34
C ILE A 24 6.85 -6.97 -3.09
N ALA A 25 6.50 -7.58 -1.96
CA ALA A 25 7.29 -7.49 -0.74
C ALA A 25 8.74 -7.94 -0.94
N ARG A 26 8.97 -9.02 -1.71
CA ARG A 26 10.32 -9.45 -2.06
C ARG A 26 11.02 -8.45 -2.96
N ALA A 27 10.37 -7.99 -4.03
CA ALA A 27 10.97 -7.04 -4.98
C ALA A 27 11.35 -5.71 -4.30
N LEU A 28 10.52 -5.21 -3.39
CA LEU A 28 10.82 -3.99 -2.62
C LEU A 28 12.03 -4.18 -1.70
N ARG A 29 12.16 -5.34 -1.03
CA ARG A 29 13.36 -5.68 -0.25
C ARG A 29 14.61 -5.76 -1.11
N ASP A 30 14.51 -6.42 -2.26
CA ASP A 30 15.62 -6.54 -3.22
C ASP A 30 16.04 -5.15 -3.76
N ALA A 31 15.13 -4.16 -3.74
CA ALA A 31 15.38 -2.77 -4.08
C ALA A 31 15.94 -1.90 -2.93
N GLY A 32 16.23 -2.50 -1.77
CA GLY A 32 16.83 -1.83 -0.61
C GLY A 32 15.84 -1.20 0.38
N MET A 33 14.54 -1.49 0.26
CA MET A 33 13.51 -1.00 1.18
C MET A 33 13.35 -1.93 2.38
N GLU A 34 13.01 -1.37 3.55
CA GLU A 34 12.59 -2.16 4.69
C GLU A 34 11.10 -2.50 4.53
N VAL A 35 10.75 -3.78 4.53
CA VAL A 35 9.39 -4.22 4.21
C VAL A 35 8.75 -4.93 5.39
N ILE A 36 7.66 -4.36 5.88
CA ILE A 36 6.80 -4.93 6.90
C ILE A 36 5.63 -5.61 6.17
N TYR A 37 5.59 -6.95 6.19
CA TYR A 37 4.47 -7.70 5.62
C TYR A 37 3.50 -8.09 6.73
N THR A 38 2.25 -7.61 6.64
CA THR A 38 1.30 -7.74 7.76
C THR A 38 0.63 -9.12 7.85
N GLY A 39 0.86 -10.00 6.89
CA GLY A 39 0.09 -11.24 6.77
C GLY A 39 -1.27 -11.03 6.13
N LEU A 40 -2.20 -11.93 6.42
CA LEU A 40 -3.53 -11.97 5.82
C LEU A 40 -4.58 -11.43 6.80
N ARG A 41 -5.69 -10.94 6.25
CA ARG A 41 -6.94 -10.70 7.00
C ARG A 41 -6.87 -9.65 8.09
N LEU A 42 -6.22 -8.52 7.80
CA LEU A 42 -6.24 -7.38 8.70
C LEU A 42 -7.42 -6.45 8.45
N THR A 43 -7.93 -5.87 9.52
CA THR A 43 -8.89 -4.75 9.42
C THR A 43 -8.16 -3.47 9.01
N PRO A 44 -8.87 -2.48 8.42
CA PRO A 44 -8.31 -1.16 8.17
C PRO A 44 -7.66 -0.53 9.43
N ASP A 45 -8.27 -0.70 10.61
CA ASP A 45 -7.71 -0.24 11.88
C ASP A 45 -6.34 -0.85 12.18
N GLN A 46 -6.22 -2.18 12.05
CA GLN A 46 -4.95 -2.87 12.30
C GLN A 46 -3.86 -2.45 11.32
N ILE A 47 -4.22 -2.19 10.06
CA ILE A 47 -3.27 -1.72 9.05
C ILE A 47 -2.76 -0.32 9.41
N VAL A 48 -3.66 0.60 9.76
CA VAL A 48 -3.27 1.97 10.13
C VAL A 48 -2.46 1.99 11.42
N GLN A 49 -2.85 1.22 12.43
CA GLN A 49 -2.06 1.11 13.67
C GLN A 49 -0.66 0.56 13.41
N ALA A 50 -0.51 -0.44 12.53
CA ALA A 50 0.81 -0.91 12.12
C ALA A 50 1.60 0.16 11.35
N ALA A 51 0.94 0.95 10.48
CA ALA A 51 1.60 2.04 9.76
C ALA A 51 2.16 3.11 10.70
N VAL A 52 1.40 3.48 11.74
CA VAL A 52 1.82 4.44 12.78
C VAL A 52 2.97 3.86 13.61
N GLN A 53 2.82 2.64 14.14
CA GLN A 53 3.81 2.02 15.02
C GLN A 53 5.15 1.77 14.32
N GLU A 54 5.10 1.44 13.03
CA GLU A 54 6.28 1.15 12.22
C GLU A 54 6.81 2.39 11.49
N ASP A 55 6.28 3.59 11.72
CA ASP A 55 6.75 4.85 11.11
C ASP A 55 7.04 4.70 9.60
N VAL A 56 6.04 4.19 8.87
CA VAL A 56 6.21 3.77 7.47
C VAL A 56 6.14 4.96 6.52
N ASP A 57 6.93 4.92 5.46
CA ASP A 57 6.89 5.92 4.40
C ASP A 57 5.81 5.57 3.35
N VAL A 58 5.45 4.29 3.24
CA VAL A 58 4.52 3.76 2.23
C VAL A 58 3.57 2.73 2.83
N VAL A 59 2.28 2.80 2.47
CA VAL A 59 1.28 1.75 2.72
C VAL A 59 0.86 1.16 1.37
N ALA A 60 1.29 -0.06 1.08
CA ALA A 60 0.97 -0.80 -0.13
C ALA A 60 -0.12 -1.85 0.14
N LEU A 61 -1.34 -1.58 -0.32
CA LEU A 61 -2.53 -2.40 -0.11
C LEU A 61 -2.71 -3.39 -1.26
N SER A 62 -2.72 -4.69 -0.97
CA SER A 62 -2.99 -5.75 -1.94
C SER A 62 -4.38 -6.35 -1.75
N ILE A 63 -5.25 -6.23 -2.77
CA ILE A 63 -6.65 -6.66 -2.72
C ILE A 63 -7.10 -7.37 -4.00
N LEU A 64 -7.65 -8.58 -3.83
CA LEU A 64 -8.18 -9.44 -4.89
C LEU A 64 -9.59 -9.95 -4.56
N SER A 65 -10.19 -9.50 -3.46
CA SER A 65 -11.51 -9.92 -2.97
C SER A 65 -12.69 -9.18 -3.61
N GLY A 66 -12.44 -8.19 -4.47
CA GLY A 66 -13.47 -7.30 -5.03
C GLY A 66 -13.96 -6.22 -4.06
N ALA A 67 -13.44 -6.18 -2.83
CA ALA A 67 -13.81 -5.18 -1.82
C ALA A 67 -12.97 -3.89 -1.88
N HIS A 68 -12.24 -3.65 -2.97
CA HIS A 68 -11.31 -2.51 -3.12
C HIS A 68 -12.01 -1.17 -2.97
N GLY A 69 -13.18 -0.99 -3.59
CA GLY A 69 -13.97 0.25 -3.51
C GLY A 69 -14.43 0.62 -2.11
N HIS A 70 -14.41 -0.33 -1.16
CA HIS A 70 -14.74 -0.06 0.24
C HIS A 70 -13.50 -0.01 1.13
N LEU A 71 -12.61 -0.99 1.01
CA LEU A 71 -11.51 -1.18 1.95
C LEU A 71 -10.34 -0.21 1.74
N LEU A 72 -10.00 0.13 0.50
CA LEU A 72 -8.92 1.08 0.23
C LEU A 72 -9.29 2.49 0.72
N PRO A 73 -10.47 3.05 0.37
CA PRO A 73 -10.91 4.33 0.92
C PRO A 73 -10.96 4.31 2.46
N LYS A 74 -11.41 3.21 3.07
CA LYS A 74 -11.50 3.13 4.53
C LYS A 74 -10.13 3.17 5.22
N VAL A 75 -9.09 2.59 4.62
CA VAL A 75 -7.71 2.73 5.13
C VAL A 75 -7.24 4.18 4.99
N VAL A 76 -7.50 4.82 3.86
CA VAL A 76 -7.13 6.22 3.63
C VAL A 76 -7.82 7.15 4.64
N ASP A 77 -9.11 6.98 4.88
CA ASP A 77 -9.86 7.78 5.86
C ASP A 77 -9.26 7.63 7.26
N LYS A 78 -8.87 6.41 7.65
CA LYS A 78 -8.24 6.16 8.94
C LYS A 78 -6.84 6.76 9.06
N LEU A 79 -6.05 6.74 7.98
CA LEU A 79 -4.77 7.46 7.95
C LEU A 79 -4.96 8.97 8.12
N LYS A 80 -6.06 9.54 7.60
CA LYS A 80 -6.42 10.95 7.81
C LYS A 80 -6.89 11.21 9.24
N GLU A 81 -7.69 10.30 9.82
CA GLU A 81 -8.12 10.37 11.22
C GLU A 81 -6.93 10.36 12.20
N GLU A 82 -5.89 9.56 11.92
CA GLU A 82 -4.64 9.53 12.69
C GLU A 82 -3.67 10.69 12.35
N GLY A 83 -4.00 11.53 11.36
CA GLY A 83 -3.20 12.69 10.98
C GLY A 83 -1.92 12.40 10.21
N ILE A 84 -1.67 11.15 9.79
CA ILE A 84 -0.42 10.74 9.12
C ILE A 84 -0.55 10.58 7.60
N TYR A 85 -1.77 10.69 7.04
CA TYR A 85 -2.01 10.52 5.60
C TYR A 85 -1.11 11.41 4.73
N ASP A 86 -0.84 12.64 5.16
CA ASP A 86 -0.03 13.56 4.39
C ASP A 86 1.47 13.19 4.36
N GLU A 87 1.92 12.32 5.26
CA GLU A 87 3.31 11.85 5.38
C GLU A 87 3.54 10.50 4.71
N VAL A 88 2.47 9.74 4.44
CA VAL A 88 2.52 8.37 3.91
C VAL A 88 2.05 8.29 2.46
N LEU A 89 2.80 7.60 1.61
CA LEU A 89 2.37 7.27 0.26
C LEU A 89 1.46 6.03 0.27
N VAL A 90 0.19 6.18 -0.10
CA VAL A 90 -0.77 5.06 -0.16
C VAL A 90 -0.85 4.50 -1.57
N LEU A 91 -0.58 3.20 -1.73
CA LEU A 91 -0.66 2.48 -3.01
C LEU A 91 -1.69 1.36 -2.93
N GLY A 92 -2.34 1.06 -4.04
CA GLY A 92 -3.22 -0.10 -4.19
C GLY A 92 -2.70 -1.06 -5.27
N GLY A 93 -3.09 -2.33 -5.16
CA GLY A 93 -2.82 -3.29 -6.22
C GLY A 93 -3.59 -4.59 -6.06
N GLY A 94 -3.67 -5.34 -7.16
CA GLY A 94 -4.46 -6.57 -7.26
C GLY A 94 -5.46 -6.51 -8.41
N VAL A 95 -6.53 -7.29 -8.33
CA VAL A 95 -7.52 -7.39 -9.41
C VAL A 95 -8.57 -6.30 -9.20
N ILE A 96 -8.34 -5.15 -9.82
CA ILE A 96 -9.17 -3.95 -9.73
C ILE A 96 -9.61 -3.56 -11.14
N PRO A 97 -10.92 -3.47 -11.43
CA PRO A 97 -11.43 -2.98 -12.71
C PRO A 97 -10.94 -1.57 -13.03
N GLU A 98 -10.64 -1.28 -14.30
CA GLU A 98 -10.14 0.04 -14.72
C GLU A 98 -11.13 1.17 -14.39
N ASP A 99 -12.43 0.89 -14.50
CA ASP A 99 -13.50 1.85 -14.21
C ASP A 99 -13.55 2.27 -12.72
N ASP A 100 -13.02 1.45 -11.81
CA ASP A 100 -13.00 1.73 -10.37
C ASP A 100 -11.77 2.56 -9.95
N ILE A 101 -10.71 2.56 -10.77
CA ILE A 101 -9.43 3.23 -10.45
C ILE A 101 -9.60 4.74 -10.22
N PRO A 102 -10.36 5.50 -11.05
CA PRO A 102 -10.53 6.94 -10.84
C PRO A 102 -11.13 7.28 -9.47
N GLU A 103 -12.06 6.47 -8.96
CA GLU A 103 -12.66 6.72 -7.64
C GLU A 103 -11.69 6.40 -6.50
N LEU A 104 -10.92 5.31 -6.62
CA LEU A 104 -9.86 4.98 -5.65
C LEU A 104 -8.78 6.06 -5.59
N LYS A 105 -8.41 6.64 -6.75
CA LYS A 105 -7.47 7.76 -6.79
C LYS A 105 -8.05 9.01 -6.11
N LYS A 106 -9.33 9.32 -6.36
CA LYS A 106 -10.04 10.42 -5.70
C LYS A 106 -10.14 10.24 -4.18
N SER A 107 -10.24 9.01 -3.67
CA SER A 107 -10.28 8.78 -2.22
C SER A 107 -8.95 9.07 -1.53
N GLY A 108 -7.84 9.02 -2.27
CA GLY A 108 -6.49 9.31 -1.79
C GLY A 108 -5.47 8.19 -1.99
N VAL A 109 -5.77 7.19 -2.82
CA VAL A 109 -4.76 6.22 -3.25
C VAL A 109 -3.92 6.85 -4.36
N ALA A 110 -2.61 6.92 -4.19
CA ALA A 110 -1.74 7.62 -5.15
C ALA A 110 -1.63 6.86 -6.48
N GLU A 111 -1.51 5.54 -6.45
CA GLU A 111 -1.44 4.72 -7.67
C GLU A 111 -2.00 3.30 -7.45
N ILE A 112 -2.52 2.71 -8.53
CA ILE A 112 -3.05 1.35 -8.58
C ILE A 112 -2.22 0.50 -9.55
N PHE A 113 -1.69 -0.62 -9.06
CA PHE A 113 -0.95 -1.60 -9.86
C PHE A 113 -1.76 -2.88 -10.06
N THR A 114 -2.20 -3.10 -11.30
CA THR A 114 -3.02 -4.26 -11.70
C THR A 114 -2.16 -5.45 -12.13
N PRO A 115 -2.74 -6.66 -12.34
CA PRO A 115 -1.97 -7.84 -12.71
C PRO A 115 -1.16 -7.62 -13.99
N GLY A 116 0.09 -8.08 -13.99
CA GLY A 116 1.01 -7.89 -15.10
C GLY A 116 1.91 -6.66 -15.00
N THR A 117 1.64 -5.75 -14.05
CA THR A 117 2.55 -4.64 -13.75
C THR A 117 3.94 -5.17 -13.37
N PRO A 118 5.02 -4.79 -14.09
CA PRO A 118 6.38 -5.13 -13.69
C PRO A 118 6.72 -4.51 -12.33
N THR A 119 7.34 -5.28 -11.43
CA THR A 119 7.65 -4.81 -10.06
C THR A 119 8.54 -3.57 -10.03
N GLY A 120 9.39 -3.37 -11.04
CA GLY A 120 10.19 -2.17 -11.23
C GLY A 120 9.37 -0.89 -11.31
N VAL A 121 8.19 -0.93 -11.95
CA VAL A 121 7.29 0.23 -12.05
C VAL A 121 6.81 0.68 -10.67
N THR A 122 6.46 -0.26 -9.80
CA THR A 122 6.08 0.07 -8.41
C THR A 122 7.26 0.63 -7.62
N ILE A 123 8.45 0.07 -7.78
CA ILE A 123 9.68 0.54 -7.12
C ILE A 123 10.00 1.98 -7.54
N ASP A 124 9.99 2.25 -8.85
CA ASP A 124 10.29 3.56 -9.40
C ASP A 124 9.23 4.59 -9.00
N PHE A 125 7.95 4.19 -9.00
CA PHE A 125 6.87 5.05 -8.51
C PHE A 125 7.10 5.47 -7.06
N ILE A 126 7.43 4.52 -6.17
CA ILE A 126 7.73 4.84 -4.76
C ILE A 126 8.88 5.85 -4.67
N LYS A 127 10.01 5.56 -5.32
CA LYS A 127 11.20 6.43 -5.26
C LYS A 127 10.94 7.86 -5.77
N ASN A 128 10.07 8.01 -6.77
CA ASN A 128 9.77 9.30 -7.39
C ASN A 128 8.66 10.11 -6.70
N ASN A 129 7.84 9.48 -5.84
CA ASN A 129 6.65 10.11 -5.26
C ASN A 129 6.66 10.17 -3.73
N LEU A 130 7.75 9.75 -3.09
CA LEU A 130 7.91 9.97 -1.65
C LEU A 130 7.97 11.46 -1.33
N LYS A 131 7.24 11.84 -0.29
CA LYS A 131 7.18 13.23 0.20
C LYS A 131 8.34 13.58 1.13
N ARG A 132 9.09 12.58 1.59
CA ARG A 132 10.29 12.75 2.40
C ARG A 132 11.45 13.17 1.50
N SER A 133 12.19 14.21 1.90
CA SER A 133 13.48 14.51 1.30
C SER A 133 14.43 13.35 1.56
N LEU A 134 14.79 12.63 0.49
CA LEU A 134 15.86 11.63 0.48
C LEU A 134 17.22 12.31 0.68
#